data_AF-A0A4Y8SE99-F1
#
_entry.id   AF-A0A4Y8SE99-F1
#
_cell.length_a   1.000
_cell.length_b   1.000
_cell.length_c   1.000
_cell.angle_alpha   90.00
_cell.angle_beta   90.00
_cell.angle_gamma   90.00
#
_symmetry.space_group_name_H-M   'P 1'
#
loop_
_entity.id
_entity.type
_entity.pdbx_description
1 polymer ?
#
loop_
_entity_poly.entity_id
_entity_poly.type
_entity_poly.pdbx_seq_one_letter_code
_entity_poly.pdbx_strand_id
1 'polypeptide(L)'
;MFNRLLTPTLPAVVLVSEARKKQLRARWNQSDVHQSLEFWAEYFADVAKSDFLMGRAAGKFGGAPFRATFDWLIAPSNFVKVVEGNYHA
;
A
#
# COMPACT_ATOMS: atom_id res chain seq x y z
N MET A 1 2.22 -5.28 9.91
CA MET A 1 2.14 -3.80 9.77
C MET A 1 0.88 -3.38 9.02
N PHE A 2 0.68 -3.76 7.75
CA PHE A 2 -0.52 -3.42 6.96
C PHE A 2 -1.85 -3.58 7.72
N ASN A 3 -2.18 -4.79 8.21
CA ASN A 3 -3.46 -5.02 8.90
C ASN A 3 -3.62 -4.12 10.14
N ARG A 4 -2.54 -3.91 10.90
CA ARG A 4 -2.56 -3.08 12.11
C ARG A 4 -2.82 -1.61 11.78
N LEU A 5 -2.26 -1.10 10.68
CA LEU A 5 -2.24 0.33 10.38
C LEU A 5 -3.41 0.78 9.49
N LEU A 6 -3.88 -0.09 8.59
CA LEU A 6 -4.77 0.34 7.50
C LEU A 6 -6.19 -0.23 7.61
N THR A 7 -6.44 -1.18 8.51
CA THR A 7 -7.79 -1.70 8.78
C THR A 7 -8.45 -0.89 9.90
N PRO A 8 -9.80 -0.80 9.95
CA PRO A 8 -10.78 -1.44 9.07
C PRO A 8 -11.03 -0.71 7.74
N THR A 9 -10.36 0.42 7.49
CA THR A 9 -10.60 1.25 6.30
C THR A 9 -10.33 0.50 5.00
N LEU A 10 -9.19 -0.20 4.92
CA LEU A 10 -8.84 -1.13 3.85
C LEU A 10 -9.12 -2.58 4.26
N PRO A 11 -9.46 -3.48 3.32
CA PRO A 11 -9.67 -4.90 3.62
C PRO A 11 -8.42 -5.55 4.23
N ALA A 12 -8.62 -6.35 5.28
CA ALA A 12 -7.54 -7.06 5.94
C ALA A 12 -6.92 -8.14 5.03
N VAL A 13 -5.60 -8.29 5.10
CA VAL A 13 -4.88 -9.43 4.52
C VAL A 13 -5.06 -10.63 5.45
N VAL A 14 -5.96 -11.54 5.09
CA VAL A 14 -6.20 -12.79 5.83
C VAL A 14 -5.34 -13.94 5.30
N LEU A 15 -5.08 -13.97 3.99
CA LEU A 15 -4.31 -15.01 3.33
C LEU A 15 -3.08 -14.42 2.64
N VAL A 16 -1.92 -15.02 2.88
CA VAL A 16 -0.66 -14.65 2.21
C VAL A 16 -0.26 -15.79 1.26
N SER A 17 -0.77 -15.73 0.03
CA SER A 17 -0.48 -16.72 -1.02
C SER A 17 0.99 -16.68 -1.46
N GLU A 18 1.46 -17.72 -2.15
CA GLU A 18 2.81 -17.75 -2.71
C GLU A 18 3.08 -16.59 -3.69
N ALA A 19 2.06 -16.17 -4.44
CA ALA A 19 2.15 -14.99 -5.30
C ALA A 19 2.42 -13.71 -4.49
N ARG A 20 1.71 -13.50 -3.37
CA ARG A 20 1.95 -12.37 -2.46
C ARG A 20 3.34 -12.43 -1.83
N LYS A 21 3.78 -13.61 -1.39
CA LYS A 21 5.15 -13.81 -0.86
C LYS A 21 6.20 -13.44 -1.89
N LYS A 22 6.01 -13.85 -3.16
CA LYS A 22 6.93 -13.51 -4.26
C LYS A 22 6.99 -12.01 -4.52
N GLN A 23 5.85 -11.32 -4.56
CA GLN A 23 5.80 -9.87 -4.75
C GLN A 23 6.46 -9.11 -3.58
N LEU A 24 6.16 -9.50 -2.33
CA LEU A 24 6.78 -8.92 -1.15
C LEU A 24 8.30 -9.10 -1.16
N ARG A 25 8.80 -10.32 -1.42
CA ARG A 25 10.24 -10.58 -1.55
C ARG A 25 10.86 -9.74 -2.65
N ALA A 26 10.16 -9.54 -3.77
CA ALA A 26 10.64 -8.71 -4.86
C ALA A 26 10.68 -7.21 -4.51
N ARG A 27 9.86 -6.71 -3.58
CA ARG A 27 9.95 -5.33 -3.06
C ARG A 27 11.03 -5.19 -2.00
N TRP A 28 11.11 -6.17 -1.09
CA TRP A 28 12.17 -6.28 -0.07
C TRP A 28 13.56 -6.25 -0.71
N ASN A 29 13.78 -7.06 -1.75
CA ASN A 29 15.08 -7.16 -2.42
C ASN A 29 15.35 -6.04 -3.46
N GLN A 30 14.44 -5.07 -3.64
CA GLN A 30 14.61 -4.05 -4.68
C GLN A 30 15.65 -2.99 -4.30
N SER A 31 15.86 -2.76 -3.01
CA SER A 31 16.85 -1.81 -2.47
C SER A 31 17.14 -2.17 -1.02
N ASP A 32 18.36 -1.88 -0.56
CA ASP A 32 18.76 -2.12 0.83
C ASP A 32 17.87 -1.36 1.83
N VAL A 33 17.37 -0.18 1.45
CA VAL A 33 16.47 0.61 2.31
C VAL A 33 15.12 -0.08 2.54
N HIS A 34 14.66 -0.90 1.59
CA HIS A 34 13.41 -1.67 1.74
C HIS A 34 13.59 -2.91 2.62
N GLN A 35 14.83 -3.30 2.93
CA GLN A 35 15.14 -4.43 3.82
C GLN A 35 15.07 -4.05 5.30
N SER A 36 14.26 -3.04 5.61
CA SER A 36 14.04 -2.53 6.96
C SER A 36 12.56 -2.57 7.29
N LEU A 37 12.22 -3.13 8.46
CA LEU A 37 10.85 -3.06 8.96
C LEU A 37 10.41 -1.60 9.21
N GLU A 38 11.34 -0.71 9.55
CA GLU A 38 11.05 0.72 9.73
C GLU A 38 10.52 1.34 8.44
N PHE A 39 11.20 1.09 7.31
CA PHE A 39 10.76 1.54 6.00
C PHE A 39 9.32 1.07 5.70
N TRP A 40 8.97 -0.18 5.99
CA TRP A 40 7.61 -0.68 5.77
C TRP A 40 6.59 -0.07 6.73
N ALA A 41 7.00 0.26 7.96
CA ALA A 41 6.15 0.97 8.90
C ALA A 41 5.82 2.38 8.39
N GLU A 42 6.84 3.13 7.96
CA GLU A 42 6.70 4.45 7.36
C GLU A 42 5.89 4.40 6.06
N TYR A 43 6.20 3.47 5.15
CA TYR A 43 5.46 3.26 3.91
C TYR A 43 3.95 3.08 4.14
N PHE A 44 3.56 2.21 5.09
CA PHE A 44 2.14 2.04 5.40
C PHE A 44 1.56 3.19 6.21
N ALA A 45 2.34 3.90 7.03
CA ALA A 45 1.88 5.12 7.70
C ALA A 45 1.58 6.24 6.69
N ASP A 46 2.37 6.34 5.64
CA ASP A 46 2.19 7.28 4.54
C ASP A 46 0.96 6.95 3.70
N VAL A 47 0.74 5.67 3.39
CA VAL A 47 -0.53 5.21 2.79
C VAL A 47 -1.73 5.63 3.66
N ALA A 48 -1.63 5.52 4.98
CA ALA A 48 -2.73 5.86 5.89
C ALA A 48 -3.14 7.34 5.82
N LYS A 49 -2.18 8.23 5.52
CA LYS A 49 -2.40 9.68 5.39
C LYS A 49 -3.11 10.05 4.08
N SER A 50 -2.94 9.27 3.03
CA SER A 50 -3.52 9.56 1.71
C SER A 50 -5.05 9.39 1.67
N ASP A 51 -5.77 10.46 1.35
CA ASP A 51 -7.23 10.41 1.18
C ASP A 51 -7.65 9.57 -0.03
N PHE A 52 -6.86 9.60 -1.11
CA PHE A 52 -7.12 8.79 -2.29
C PHE A 52 -6.88 7.30 -2.02
N LEU A 53 -5.72 6.91 -1.48
CA LEU A 53 -5.42 5.49 -1.27
C LEU A 53 -6.33 4.86 -0.22
N MET A 54 -6.81 5.65 0.75
CA MET A 54 -7.70 5.19 1.82
C MET A 54 -9.19 5.31 1.47
N GLY A 55 -9.54 5.74 0.25
CA GLY A 55 -10.93 5.87 -0.20
C GLY A 55 -11.77 6.89 0.55
N ARG A 56 -11.13 7.95 1.02
CA ARG A 56 -11.77 9.15 1.57
C ARG A 56 -12.05 10.18 0.48
N ALA A 57 -11.28 10.16 -0.62
CA ALA A 57 -11.54 11.00 -1.79
C ALA A 57 -12.76 10.49 -2.59
N ALA A 58 -13.58 11.42 -3.09
CA ALA A 58 -14.73 11.08 -3.94
C ALA A 58 -14.28 10.35 -5.22
N GLY A 59 -15.06 9.37 -5.65
CA GLY A 59 -14.82 8.70 -6.93
C GLY A 59 -15.10 9.61 -8.12
N LYS A 60 -14.45 9.33 -9.24
CA LYS A 60 -14.65 10.09 -10.47
C LYS A 60 -16.06 9.84 -11.04
N PHE A 61 -16.69 10.87 -11.59
CA PHE A 61 -17.99 10.81 -12.27
C PHE A 61 -19.10 10.14 -11.45
N GLY A 62 -19.12 10.38 -10.13
CA GLY A 62 -20.11 9.77 -9.22
C GLY A 62 -19.86 8.29 -8.91
N GLY A 63 -18.73 7.74 -9.36
CA GLY A 63 -18.31 6.38 -9.03
C GLY A 63 -17.91 6.21 -7.56
N ALA A 64 -17.72 4.95 -7.16
CA ALA A 64 -17.22 4.64 -5.82
C ALA A 64 -15.79 5.18 -5.60
N PRO A 65 -15.45 5.60 -4.36
CA PRO A 65 -14.08 5.92 -3.98
C PRO A 65 -13.11 4.77 -4.30
N PHE A 66 -11.93 5.12 -4.81
CA PHE A 66 -10.84 4.16 -4.94
C PHE A 66 -10.33 3.76 -3.56
N ARG A 67 -10.05 2.47 -3.34
CA ARG A 67 -9.38 1.97 -2.13
C ARG A 67 -8.21 1.09 -2.55
N ALA A 68 -7.02 1.42 -2.07
CA ALA A 68 -5.85 0.62 -2.34
C ALA A 68 -6.00 -0.78 -1.70
N THR A 69 -5.68 -1.82 -2.45
CA THR A 69 -5.56 -3.17 -1.90
C THR A 69 -4.12 -3.47 -1.54
N PHE A 70 -3.89 -4.49 -0.72
CA PHE A 70 -2.54 -4.95 -0.42
C PHE A 70 -1.75 -5.29 -1.69
N ASP A 71 -2.37 -6.02 -2.62
CA ASP A 71 -1.73 -6.40 -3.89
C ASP A 71 -1.41 -5.17 -4.74
N TRP A 72 -2.28 -4.15 -4.74
CA TRP A 72 -2.05 -2.91 -5.46
C TRP A 72 -0.84 -2.16 -4.89
N LEU A 73 -0.71 -2.07 -3.56
CA LEU A 73 0.39 -1.37 -2.88
C LEU A 73 1.75 -2.05 -3.05
N ILE A 74 1.79 -3.37 -3.20
CA ILE A 74 3.06 -4.10 -3.40
C ILE A 74 3.37 -4.35 -4.88
N ALA A 75 2.46 -3.99 -5.79
CA ALA A 75 2.69 -4.11 -7.22
C ALA A 75 3.83 -3.17 -7.64
N PRO A 76 4.77 -3.62 -8.50
CA PRO A 76 5.99 -2.87 -8.78
C PRO A 76 5.77 -1.43 -9.24
N SER A 77 4.82 -1.21 -10.15
CA SER A 77 4.52 0.10 -10.73
C SER A 77 3.82 1.06 -9.77
N ASN A 78 3.10 0.55 -8.78
CA ASN A 78 2.36 1.36 -7.83
C ASN A 78 3.18 1.63 -6.57
N PHE A 79 3.95 0.64 -6.12
CA PHE A 79 4.87 0.77 -5.00
C PHE A 79 5.83 1.95 -5.21
N VAL A 80 6.42 2.08 -6.40
CA VAL A 80 7.29 3.21 -6.76
C VAL A 80 6.55 4.54 -6.63
N LYS A 81 5.32 4.64 -7.15
CA LYS A 81 4.53 5.88 -7.06
C LYS A 81 4.22 6.29 -5.62
N VAL A 82 3.97 5.33 -4.74
CA VAL A 82 3.70 5.60 -3.33
C VAL A 82 4.98 6.07 -2.63
N VAL A 83 6.11 5.38 -2.86
CA VAL A 83 7.42 5.79 -2.32
C VAL A 83 7.82 7.20 -2.79
N GLU A 84 7.50 7.56 -4.04
CA GLU A 84 7.75 8.89 -4.61
C GLU A 84 6.77 9.96 -4.11
N GLY A 85 5.80 9.61 -3.27
CA GLY A 85 4.86 10.58 -2.67
C GLY A 85 3.75 11.05 -3.61
N ASN A 86 3.49 10.35 -4.73
CA ASN A 86 2.47 10.74 -5.71
C ASN A 86 1.02 10.78 -5.17
N TYR A 87 0.81 10.36 -3.92
CA TYR A 87 -0.49 10.29 -3.27
C TYR A 87 -0.53 11.01 -1.90
N HIS A 88 0.43 11.88 -1.60
CA HIS A 88 0.52 12.65 -0.34
C HIS A 88 -0.11 14.05 -0.40
N ALA A 89 -1.02 14.28 -1.35
CA ALA A 89 -1.74 15.54 -1.50
C ALA A 89 -2.99 15.61 -0.61
#